data_AF-A0AAE0QI26-F1
#
_entry.id   AF-A0AAE0QI26-F1
#
_cell.length_a   1.000
_cell.length_b   1.000
_cell.length_c   1.000
_cell.angle_alpha   90.00
_cell.angle_beta   90.00
_cell.angle_gamma   90.00
#
_symmetry.space_group_name_H-M   'P 1'
#
loop_
_entity.id
_entity.type
_entity.pdbx_description
1 polymer ?
#
loop_
_entity_poly.entity_id
_entity_poly.type
_entity_poly.pdbx_seq_one_letter_code
_entity_poly.pdbx_strand_id
1 'polypeptide(L)'
;KEKTAQKQKMANKGLQLLGFMLAVIGLVGLIAGTIMPQWQMSAYVGDNIITAVAMYQGLWMSCAFQSTGQMQCKVYDSMLQLSGALQATRALMVISILLTVMGLGVASMGMKCTNCGGDDKVKKSRIAMTGGIILLLGGNTGLCLALCAIIACSYFSYQIVRDFYNPFTPVNTKYEFGGAIFVAWAGTFLTVFGGGLLAASCSKRQSSGSTYPKSRPASSNKDYV
;
A
#
# COMPACT_ATOMS: atom_id res chain seq x y z
N LYS A 1 16.66 22.82 -27.98
CA LYS A 1 16.65 22.82 -26.49
C LYS A 1 15.24 23.00 -25.92
N GLU A 2 14.42 23.92 -26.46
CA GLU A 2 13.06 24.18 -25.98
C GLU A 2 12.04 23.04 -26.26
N LYS A 3 12.09 22.42 -27.45
CA LYS A 3 11.29 21.23 -27.78
C LYS A 3 11.60 20.03 -26.87
N THR A 4 12.86 19.87 -26.47
CA THR A 4 13.30 18.82 -25.53
C THR A 4 12.75 19.07 -24.13
N ALA A 5 12.77 20.33 -23.67
CA ALA A 5 12.20 20.73 -22.39
C ALA A 5 10.67 20.61 -22.33
N GLN A 6 9.96 20.89 -23.43
CA GLN A 6 8.51 20.64 -23.55
C GLN A 6 8.18 19.15 -23.54
N LYS A 7 8.93 18.30 -24.26
CA LYS A 7 8.77 16.83 -24.20
C LYS A 7 8.95 16.29 -22.78
N GLN A 8 9.92 16.84 -22.05
CA GLN A 8 10.21 16.43 -20.67
C GLN A 8 9.15 16.92 -19.67
N LYS A 9 8.56 18.11 -19.89
CA LYS A 9 7.40 18.60 -19.12
C LYS A 9 6.14 17.77 -19.35
N MET A 10 5.90 17.31 -20.58
CA MET A 10 4.76 16.45 -20.94
C MET A 10 4.91 15.05 -20.35
N ALA A 11 6.11 14.45 -20.45
CA ALA A 11 6.42 13.13 -19.87
C ALA A 11 6.24 13.09 -18.34
N ASN A 12 6.69 14.13 -17.61
CA ASN A 12 6.52 14.18 -16.16
C ASN A 12 5.06 14.36 -15.71
N LYS A 13 4.19 14.96 -16.54
CA LYS A 13 2.75 15.04 -16.22
C LYS A 13 2.08 13.68 -16.38
N GLY A 14 2.38 12.97 -17.47
CA GLY A 14 1.85 11.63 -17.72
C GLY A 14 2.28 10.64 -16.65
N LEU A 15 3.56 10.65 -16.26
CA LEU A 15 4.09 9.76 -15.23
C LEU A 15 3.48 10.02 -13.84
N GLN A 16 3.28 11.30 -13.49
CA GLN A 16 2.64 11.68 -12.22
C GLN A 16 1.17 11.23 -12.17
N LEU A 17 0.42 11.42 -13.26
CA LEU A 17 -0.98 10.98 -13.36
C LEU A 17 -1.09 9.45 -13.33
N LEU A 18 -0.24 8.75 -14.09
CA LEU A 18 -0.20 7.29 -14.10
C LEU A 18 0.13 6.74 -12.70
N GLY A 19 1.15 7.30 -12.03
CA GLY A 19 1.53 6.90 -10.68
C GLY A 19 0.40 7.11 -9.67
N PHE A 20 -0.33 8.23 -9.77
CA PHE A 20 -1.50 8.49 -8.93
C PHE A 20 -2.63 7.47 -9.17
N MET A 21 -2.98 7.20 -10.43
CA MET A 21 -4.03 6.23 -10.77
C MET A 21 -3.68 4.81 -10.29
N LEU A 22 -2.43 4.38 -10.47
CA LEU A 22 -1.95 3.09 -9.99
C LEU A 22 -2.01 2.99 -8.46
N ALA A 23 -1.66 4.07 -7.75
CA ALA A 23 -1.75 4.11 -6.29
C ALA A 23 -3.21 4.07 -5.79
N VAL A 24 -4.15 4.70 -6.49
CA VAL A 24 -5.59 4.61 -6.19
C VAL A 24 -6.13 3.20 -6.43
N ILE A 25 -5.79 2.58 -7.55
CA ILE A 25 -6.19 1.18 -7.84
C ILE A 25 -5.58 0.23 -6.78
N GLY A 26 -4.33 0.45 -6.41
CA GLY A 26 -3.67 -0.31 -5.35
C GLY A 26 -4.34 -0.16 -3.99
N LEU A 27 -4.79 1.05 -3.63
CA LEU A 27 -5.58 1.29 -2.40
C LEU A 27 -6.90 0.50 -2.43
N VAL A 28 -7.62 0.53 -3.55
CA VAL A 28 -8.87 -0.25 -3.70
C VAL A 28 -8.60 -1.75 -3.57
N GLY A 29 -7.52 -2.25 -4.17
CA GLY A 29 -7.08 -3.64 -4.01
C GLY A 29 -6.76 -4.02 -2.57
N LEU A 30 -6.07 -3.14 -1.82
CA LEU A 30 -5.78 -3.34 -0.40
C LEU A 30 -7.05 -3.38 0.46
N ILE A 31 -8.00 -2.48 0.22
CA ILE A 31 -9.28 -2.45 0.92
C ILE A 31 -10.09 -3.71 0.60
N ALA A 32 -10.21 -4.07 -0.68
CA ALA A 32 -10.91 -5.26 -1.12
C ALA A 32 -10.30 -6.54 -0.53
N GLY A 33 -8.97 -6.67 -0.59
CA GLY A 33 -8.25 -7.78 0.03
C GLY A 33 -8.48 -7.86 1.54
N THR A 34 -8.53 -6.72 2.24
CA THR A 34 -8.73 -6.69 3.70
C THR A 34 -10.15 -7.10 4.11
N ILE A 35 -11.16 -6.74 3.33
CA ILE A 35 -12.58 -7.03 3.63
C ILE A 35 -12.95 -8.46 3.22
N MET A 36 -12.34 -8.98 2.15
CA MET A 36 -12.69 -10.28 1.58
C MET A 36 -12.46 -11.42 2.59
N PRO A 37 -13.42 -12.36 2.75
CA PRO A 37 -13.30 -13.45 3.72
C PRO A 37 -12.45 -14.63 3.23
N GLN A 38 -11.80 -14.51 2.07
CA GLN A 38 -11.07 -15.59 1.41
C GLN A 38 -9.56 -15.42 1.58
N TRP A 39 -9.08 -15.27 2.82
CA TRP A 39 -7.64 -15.26 3.10
C TRP A 39 -7.08 -16.68 3.19
N GLN A 40 -7.83 -17.57 3.82
CA GLN A 40 -7.52 -18.99 3.89
C GLN A 40 -8.76 -19.78 3.47
N MET A 41 -8.54 -20.93 2.82
CA MET A 41 -9.61 -21.84 2.42
C MET A 41 -9.25 -23.25 2.89
N SER A 42 -10.19 -24.01 3.44
CA SER A 42 -10.02 -25.45 3.63
C SER A 42 -11.12 -26.21 2.90
N ALA A 43 -10.71 -27.18 2.08
CA ALA A 43 -11.60 -28.07 1.33
C ALA A 43 -11.87 -29.40 2.05
N TYR A 44 -11.14 -29.68 3.15
CA TYR A 44 -11.22 -30.93 3.87
C TYR A 44 -11.80 -30.74 5.26
N VAL A 45 -13.01 -31.24 5.44
CA VAL A 45 -13.61 -31.50 6.74
C VAL A 45 -13.57 -33.01 6.92
N GLY A 46 -12.69 -33.49 7.82
CA GLY A 46 -12.56 -34.92 8.13
C GLY A 46 -13.86 -35.52 8.67
N ASP A 47 -13.86 -36.85 8.84
CA ASP A 47 -15.02 -37.76 9.06
C ASP A 47 -16.02 -37.42 10.20
N ASN A 48 -15.89 -36.29 10.90
CA ASN A 48 -16.67 -35.97 12.12
C ASN A 48 -17.49 -34.67 12.07
N ILE A 49 -17.75 -34.04 10.92
CA ILE A 49 -18.73 -32.93 10.86
C ILE A 49 -19.69 -33.11 9.69
N ILE A 50 -20.88 -33.62 10.01
CA ILE A 50 -21.96 -34.14 9.13
C ILE A 50 -22.52 -33.14 8.10
N THR A 51 -22.02 -31.90 7.95
CA THR A 51 -22.67 -30.90 7.07
C THR A 51 -21.78 -29.82 6.40
N ALA A 52 -20.49 -29.62 6.75
CA ALA A 52 -19.67 -28.53 6.19
C ALA A 52 -18.73 -29.01 5.06
N VAL A 53 -18.78 -28.36 3.89
CA VAL A 53 -18.08 -28.78 2.64
C VAL A 53 -16.83 -27.95 2.37
N ALA A 54 -16.85 -26.65 2.70
CA ALA A 54 -15.68 -25.78 2.58
C ALA A 54 -15.73 -24.67 3.63
N MET A 55 -14.59 -24.35 4.22
CA MET A 55 -14.46 -23.22 5.15
C MET A 55 -13.59 -22.14 4.54
N TYR A 56 -14.04 -20.90 4.64
CA TYR A 56 -13.31 -19.71 4.24
C TYR A 56 -13.03 -18.87 5.47
N GLN A 57 -11.76 -18.62 5.71
CA GLN A 57 -11.33 -17.80 6.83
C GLN A 57 -10.83 -16.45 6.33
N GLY A 58 -11.52 -15.41 6.76
CA GLY A 58 -11.23 -14.03 6.42
C GLY A 58 -10.44 -13.31 7.49
N LEU A 59 -10.06 -12.08 7.16
CA LEU A 59 -9.51 -11.21 8.17
C LEU A 59 -10.57 -10.82 9.19
N TRP A 60 -11.84 -10.57 8.86
CA TRP A 60 -12.84 -10.06 9.84
C TRP A 60 -13.99 -11.02 10.17
N MET A 61 -14.19 -12.02 9.33
CA MET A 61 -15.27 -12.99 9.45
C MET A 61 -14.78 -14.36 8.95
N SER A 62 -15.40 -15.43 9.44
CA SER A 62 -15.28 -16.76 8.85
C SER A 62 -16.60 -17.14 8.19
N CYS A 63 -16.52 -17.82 7.05
CA CYS A 63 -17.70 -18.31 6.34
C CYS A 63 -17.58 -19.81 6.13
N ALA A 64 -18.66 -20.53 6.41
CA ALA A 64 -18.78 -21.96 6.20
C ALA A 64 -19.77 -22.22 5.06
N PHE A 65 -19.39 -23.08 4.10
CA PHE A 65 -20.28 -23.55 3.05
C PHE A 65 -20.84 -24.92 3.45
N GLN A 66 -22.16 -25.01 3.59
CA GLN A 66 -22.85 -26.22 4.02
C GLN A 66 -23.34 -27.04 2.82
N SER A 67 -23.46 -28.36 2.97
CA SER A 67 -23.99 -29.27 1.93
C SER A 67 -25.42 -28.94 1.50
N THR A 68 -26.18 -28.18 2.31
CA THR A 68 -27.51 -27.67 1.99
C THR A 68 -27.50 -26.49 1.00
N GLY A 69 -26.32 -26.10 0.50
CA GLY A 69 -26.13 -24.97 -0.42
C GLY A 69 -26.17 -23.60 0.25
N GLN A 70 -26.22 -23.55 1.59
CA GLN A 70 -26.20 -22.30 2.33
C GLN A 70 -24.78 -21.93 2.76
N MET A 71 -24.43 -20.65 2.58
CA MET A 71 -23.20 -20.05 3.08
C MET A 71 -23.51 -19.25 4.35
N GLN A 72 -22.95 -19.68 5.48
CA GLN A 72 -23.13 -19.04 6.78
C GLN A 72 -21.87 -18.29 7.14
N CYS A 73 -21.94 -16.96 7.21
CA CYS A 73 -20.81 -16.11 7.61
C CYS A 73 -21.01 -15.62 9.05
N LYS A 74 -19.98 -15.79 9.88
CA LYS A 74 -19.96 -15.33 11.27
C LYS A 74 -18.78 -14.37 11.48
N VAL A 75 -19.06 -13.21 12.06
CA VAL A 75 -18.04 -12.24 12.49
C VAL A 75 -17.38 -12.77 13.76
N TYR A 76 -16.08 -12.52 13.94
CA TYR A 76 -15.38 -12.96 15.15
C TYR A 76 -15.84 -12.18 16.38
N ASP A 77 -16.53 -12.86 17.30
CA ASP A 77 -17.08 -12.27 18.54
C ASP A 77 -16.00 -11.90 19.58
N SER A 78 -14.81 -12.50 19.52
CA SER A 78 -13.74 -12.27 20.51
C SER A 78 -12.36 -12.27 19.87
N MET A 79 -11.72 -11.09 19.86
CA MET A 79 -10.37 -10.88 19.33
C MET A 79 -9.29 -11.65 20.14
N LEU A 80 -9.54 -11.91 21.43
CA LEU A 80 -8.59 -12.53 22.36
C LEU A 80 -8.40 -14.04 22.14
N GLN A 81 -9.33 -14.69 21.44
CA GLN A 81 -9.32 -16.14 21.19
C GLN A 81 -8.74 -16.49 19.80
N LEU A 82 -8.38 -15.47 19.01
CA LEU A 82 -7.93 -15.63 17.63
C LEU A 82 -6.39 -15.65 17.56
N SER A 83 -5.83 -16.31 16.55
CA SER A 83 -4.38 -16.46 16.43
C SER A 83 -3.67 -15.10 16.37
N GLY A 84 -2.59 -14.96 17.16
CA GLY A 84 -1.83 -13.70 17.24
C GLY A 84 -1.28 -13.25 15.87
N ALA A 85 -1.02 -14.19 14.97
CA ALA A 85 -0.65 -13.90 13.58
C ALA A 85 -1.76 -13.16 12.82
N LEU A 86 -3.02 -13.58 12.97
CA LEU A 86 -4.15 -12.95 12.30
C LEU A 86 -4.41 -11.54 12.86
N GLN A 87 -4.27 -11.37 14.18
CA GLN A 87 -4.38 -10.04 14.80
C GLN A 87 -3.27 -9.08 14.35
N ALA A 88 -2.03 -9.56 14.25
CA ALA A 88 -0.91 -8.78 13.72
C ALA A 88 -1.16 -8.38 12.26
N THR A 89 -1.61 -9.31 11.41
CA THR A 89 -1.93 -9.03 10.00
C THR A 89 -3.06 -8.01 9.88
N ARG A 90 -4.12 -8.10 10.70
CA ARG A 90 -5.19 -7.07 10.75
C ARG A 90 -4.64 -5.68 11.02
N ALA A 91 -3.84 -5.54 12.09
CA ALA A 91 -3.29 -4.26 12.49
C ALA A 91 -2.40 -3.69 11.38
N LEU A 92 -1.52 -4.50 10.79
CA LEU A 92 -0.63 -4.08 9.72
C LEU A 92 -1.39 -3.67 8.44
N MET A 93 -2.46 -4.38 8.07
CA MET A 93 -3.30 -4.04 6.93
C MET A 93 -4.10 -2.75 7.16
N VAL A 94 -4.64 -2.53 8.36
CA VAL A 94 -5.38 -1.29 8.67
C VAL A 94 -4.44 -0.09 8.69
N ILE A 95 -3.28 -0.22 9.34
CA ILE A 95 -2.25 0.83 9.37
C ILE A 95 -1.78 1.15 7.94
N SER A 96 -1.61 0.13 7.09
CA SER A 96 -1.17 0.34 5.72
C SER A 96 -2.20 1.11 4.89
N ILE A 97 -3.49 0.80 5.04
CA ILE A 97 -4.59 1.52 4.37
C ILE A 97 -4.64 2.99 4.82
N LEU A 98 -4.62 3.26 6.13
CA LEU A 98 -4.69 4.63 6.66
C LEU A 98 -3.55 5.52 6.16
N LEU A 99 -2.32 5.00 6.19
CA LEU A 99 -1.16 5.72 5.70
C LEU A 99 -1.17 5.88 4.17
N THR A 100 -1.68 4.89 3.42
CA THR A 100 -1.87 5.01 1.96
C THR A 100 -2.86 6.12 1.63
N VAL A 101 -3.97 6.22 2.37
CA VAL A 101 -4.95 7.31 2.23
C VAL A 101 -4.33 8.66 2.53
N MET A 102 -3.56 8.78 3.61
CA MET A 102 -2.85 10.03 3.94
C MET A 102 -1.84 10.41 2.85
N GLY A 103 -1.05 9.45 2.35
CA GLY A 103 -0.09 9.67 1.26
C GLY A 103 -0.76 10.11 -0.04
N LEU A 104 -1.88 9.50 -0.42
CA LEU A 104 -2.70 9.92 -1.56
C LEU A 104 -3.32 11.30 -1.35
N GLY A 105 -3.75 11.62 -0.12
CA GLY A 105 -4.21 12.95 0.26
C GLY A 105 -3.14 14.02 -0.02
N VAL A 106 -1.93 13.82 0.50
CA VAL A 106 -0.79 14.73 0.24
C VAL A 106 -0.44 14.78 -1.25
N ALA A 107 -0.43 13.63 -1.94
CA ALA A 107 -0.14 13.56 -3.36
C ALA A 107 -1.16 14.35 -4.20
N SER A 108 -2.45 14.28 -3.86
CA SER A 108 -3.54 14.97 -4.55
C SER A 108 -3.46 16.49 -4.41
N MET A 109 -3.02 17.00 -3.26
CA MET A 109 -2.78 18.43 -3.04
C MET A 109 -1.57 18.94 -3.85
N GLY A 110 -0.60 18.08 -4.14
CA GLY A 110 0.57 18.40 -4.96
C GLY A 110 0.37 18.26 -6.48
N MET A 111 -0.76 17.73 -6.93
CA MET A 111 -1.02 17.58 -8.37
C MET A 111 -1.25 18.94 -9.03
N LYS A 112 -0.72 19.10 -10.25
CA LYS A 112 -0.90 20.33 -11.05
C LYS A 112 -2.36 20.60 -11.45
N CYS A 113 -3.23 19.59 -11.34
CA CYS A 113 -4.66 19.68 -11.62
C CYS A 113 -5.48 20.18 -10.40
N THR A 114 -4.87 20.26 -9.21
CA THR A 114 -5.53 20.76 -7.99
C THR A 114 -5.25 22.25 -7.83
N ASN A 115 -6.31 23.07 -7.66
CA ASN A 115 -6.18 24.53 -7.52
C ASN A 115 -5.62 24.97 -6.15
N CYS A 116 -5.65 24.11 -5.13
CA CYS A 116 -5.15 24.44 -3.79
C CYS A 116 -3.63 24.77 -3.81
N GLY A 117 -3.22 25.99 -3.39
CA GLY A 117 -1.81 26.29 -3.06
C GLY A 117 -1.01 27.20 -4.01
N GLY A 118 -1.66 28.05 -4.80
CA GLY A 118 -0.97 29.08 -5.62
C GLY A 118 -0.36 28.56 -6.94
N ASP A 119 0.16 29.48 -7.77
CA ASP A 119 0.66 29.21 -9.13
C ASP A 119 2.12 28.69 -9.19
N ASP A 120 2.75 28.46 -8.03
CA ASP A 120 4.11 27.91 -7.96
C ASP A 120 4.13 26.40 -8.32
N LYS A 121 4.22 26.12 -9.62
CA LYS A 121 4.26 24.77 -10.21
C LYS A 121 5.37 23.88 -9.65
N VAL A 122 6.45 24.49 -9.14
CA VAL A 122 7.59 23.78 -8.52
C VAL A 122 7.24 23.31 -7.11
N LYS A 123 6.55 24.14 -6.30
CA LYS A 123 6.15 23.77 -4.93
C LYS A 123 5.13 22.64 -4.94
N LYS A 124 4.10 22.73 -5.80
CA LYS A 124 3.12 21.66 -6.01
C LYS A 124 3.78 20.32 -6.37
N SER A 125 4.73 20.35 -7.32
CA SER A 125 5.46 19.15 -7.74
C SER A 125 6.30 18.53 -6.62
N ARG A 126 6.87 19.34 -5.70
CA ARG A 126 7.57 18.81 -4.52
C ARG A 126 6.61 18.19 -3.52
N ILE A 127 5.45 18.79 -3.28
CA ILE A 127 4.42 18.23 -2.38
C ILE A 127 3.95 16.87 -2.90
N ALA A 128 3.74 16.73 -4.21
CA ALA A 128 3.40 15.43 -4.82
C ALA A 128 4.53 14.39 -4.69
N MET A 129 5.79 14.83 -4.82
CA MET A 129 6.96 13.96 -4.62
C MET A 129 7.03 13.50 -3.15
N THR A 130 6.83 14.40 -2.19
CA THR A 130 6.76 14.06 -0.76
C THR A 130 5.62 13.08 -0.48
N GLY A 131 4.45 13.24 -1.11
CA GLY A 131 3.37 12.26 -1.06
C GLY A 131 3.78 10.88 -1.58
N GLY A 132 4.46 10.80 -2.73
CA GLY A 132 5.01 9.55 -3.26
C GLY A 132 6.06 8.90 -2.37
N ILE A 133 6.94 9.70 -1.74
CA ILE A 133 7.92 9.23 -0.77
C ILE A 133 7.25 8.72 0.51
N ILE A 134 6.17 9.37 0.97
CA ILE A 134 5.39 8.89 2.13
C ILE A 134 4.76 7.53 1.80
N LEU A 135 4.25 7.34 0.57
CA LEU A 135 3.71 6.06 0.11
C LEU A 135 4.77 4.95 0.03
N LEU A 136 6.04 5.29 -0.26
CA LEU A 136 7.14 4.33 -0.36
C LEU A 136 7.82 4.04 0.98
N LEU A 137 8.18 5.08 1.72
CA LEU A 137 9.14 5.03 2.82
C LEU A 137 8.54 5.38 4.19
N GLY A 138 7.31 5.89 4.26
CA GLY A 138 6.74 6.29 5.55
C GLY A 138 7.56 7.36 6.27
N GLY A 139 7.86 8.48 5.60
CA GLY A 139 8.52 9.64 6.20
C GLY A 139 9.91 9.38 6.80
N ASN A 140 10.43 10.33 7.60
CA ASN A 140 11.75 10.24 8.27
C ASN A 140 11.83 9.15 9.35
N THR A 141 10.75 8.43 9.61
CA THR A 141 10.60 7.48 10.72
C THR A 141 11.10 6.06 10.43
N GLY A 142 11.76 5.80 9.30
CA GLY A 142 12.42 4.52 9.02
C GLY A 142 11.48 3.30 8.86
N LEU A 143 10.17 3.50 8.93
CA LEU A 143 9.17 2.44 8.81
C LEU A 143 8.65 2.38 7.36
N CYS A 144 9.19 1.45 6.57
CA CYS A 144 8.81 1.28 5.18
C CYS A 144 7.38 0.70 5.08
N LEU A 145 6.40 1.56 4.87
CA LEU A 145 4.97 1.27 4.80
C LEU A 145 4.62 0.14 3.81
N ALA A 146 5.23 0.20 2.64
CA ALA A 146 5.15 -0.81 1.60
C ALA A 146 5.61 -2.18 2.09
N LEU A 147 6.70 -2.21 2.86
CA LEU A 147 7.20 -3.44 3.44
C LEU A 147 6.25 -3.94 4.52
N CYS A 148 5.57 -3.09 5.29
CA CYS A 148 4.63 -3.57 6.30
C CYS A 148 3.50 -4.43 5.72
N ALA A 149 2.88 -4.00 4.61
CA ALA A 149 1.82 -4.78 3.95
C ALA A 149 2.35 -6.05 3.27
N ILE A 150 3.51 -5.96 2.59
CA ILE A 150 4.18 -7.13 2.00
C ILE A 150 4.60 -8.13 3.08
N ILE A 151 5.21 -7.66 4.17
CA ILE A 151 5.65 -8.47 5.31
C ILE A 151 4.45 -9.10 5.99
N ALA A 152 3.35 -8.36 6.21
CA ALA A 152 2.13 -8.91 6.82
C ALA A 152 1.56 -10.07 5.99
N CYS A 153 1.45 -9.88 4.67
CA CYS A 153 0.93 -10.91 3.77
C CYS A 153 1.91 -12.09 3.65
N SER A 154 3.22 -11.82 3.51
CA SER A 154 4.26 -12.86 3.42
C SER A 154 4.38 -13.67 4.69
N TYR A 155 4.31 -13.02 5.85
CA TYR A 155 4.32 -13.69 7.15
C TYR A 155 3.08 -14.56 7.32
N PHE A 156 1.90 -14.05 6.97
CA PHE A 156 0.67 -14.81 7.03
C PHE A 156 0.71 -16.02 6.09
N SER A 157 1.19 -15.85 4.86
CA SER A 157 1.42 -16.93 3.91
C SER A 157 2.42 -17.97 4.42
N TYR A 158 3.52 -17.53 5.01
CA TYR A 158 4.51 -18.42 5.62
C TYR A 158 3.89 -19.26 6.75
N GLN A 159 3.03 -18.66 7.58
CA GLN A 159 2.33 -19.40 8.63
C GLN A 159 1.38 -20.47 8.06
N ILE A 160 0.61 -20.16 7.01
CA ILE A 160 -0.25 -21.15 6.33
C ILE A 160 0.57 -22.34 5.85
N VAL A 161 1.69 -22.08 5.17
CA VAL A 161 2.58 -23.14 4.66
C VAL A 161 3.13 -23.97 5.81
N ARG A 162 3.61 -23.31 6.87
CA ARG A 162 4.18 -23.99 8.03
C ARG A 162 3.14 -24.86 8.73
N ASP A 163 1.91 -24.37 8.87
CA ASP A 163 0.81 -25.11 9.47
C ASP A 163 0.35 -26.28 8.59
N PHE A 164 0.45 -26.15 7.26
CA PHE A 164 0.14 -27.23 6.33
C PHE A 164 1.12 -28.41 6.41
N TYR A 165 2.42 -28.13 6.57
CA TYR A 165 3.49 -29.14 6.68
C TYR A 165 3.71 -29.65 8.11
N ASN A 166 3.05 -29.06 9.11
CA ASN A 166 3.22 -29.47 10.50
C ASN A 166 2.55 -30.85 10.73
N PRO A 167 3.28 -31.87 11.23
CA PRO A 167 2.69 -33.19 11.50
C PRO A 167 1.66 -33.17 12.64
N PHE A 168 1.66 -32.13 13.48
CA PHE A 168 0.71 -31.98 14.59
C PHE A 168 -0.59 -31.28 14.20
N THR A 169 -0.73 -30.76 12.97
CA THR A 169 -2.00 -30.16 12.52
C THR A 169 -2.97 -31.23 12.05
N PRO A 170 -4.19 -31.29 12.62
CA PRO A 170 -5.23 -32.19 12.16
C PRO A 170 -5.50 -32.01 10.66
N VAL A 171 -5.74 -33.10 9.94
CA VAL A 171 -6.06 -33.07 8.50
C VAL A 171 -7.28 -32.19 8.19
N ASN A 172 -8.21 -32.13 9.15
CA ASN A 172 -9.44 -31.34 9.16
C ASN A 172 -9.24 -29.84 9.41
N THR A 173 -8.01 -29.38 9.65
CA THR A 173 -7.68 -27.95 9.80
C THR A 173 -6.54 -27.51 8.88
N LYS A 174 -6.31 -28.24 7.79
CA LYS A 174 -5.33 -27.85 6.77
C LYS A 174 -5.95 -26.79 5.86
N TYR A 175 -5.34 -25.61 5.89
CA TYR A 175 -5.76 -24.47 5.08
C TYR A 175 -4.82 -24.26 3.90
N GLU A 176 -5.41 -23.88 2.77
CA GLU A 176 -4.79 -23.46 1.53
C GLU A 176 -4.91 -21.93 1.37
N PHE A 177 -4.18 -21.38 0.40
CA PHE A 177 -4.20 -19.96 0.08
C PHE A 177 -5.54 -19.53 -0.52
N GLY A 178 -6.17 -18.53 0.10
CA GLY A 178 -7.35 -17.90 -0.46
C GLY A 178 -7.03 -16.78 -1.45
N GLY A 179 -7.99 -16.46 -2.32
CA GLY A 179 -7.88 -15.42 -3.35
C GLY A 179 -7.54 -14.01 -2.82
N ALA A 180 -7.97 -13.69 -1.60
CA ALA A 180 -7.79 -12.36 -1.02
C ALA A 180 -6.32 -11.98 -0.80
N ILE A 181 -5.46 -12.97 -0.51
CA ILE A 181 -4.01 -12.74 -0.31
C ILE A 181 -3.38 -12.23 -1.61
N PHE A 182 -3.74 -12.82 -2.75
CA PHE A 182 -3.23 -12.40 -4.05
C PHE A 182 -3.69 -10.98 -4.42
N VAL A 183 -4.94 -10.64 -4.10
CA VAL A 183 -5.48 -9.29 -4.31
C VAL A 183 -4.75 -8.28 -3.42
N ALA A 184 -4.48 -8.60 -2.15
CA ALA A 184 -3.73 -7.75 -1.24
C ALA A 184 -2.28 -7.56 -1.70
N TRP A 185 -1.63 -8.62 -2.18
CA TRP A 185 -0.30 -8.55 -2.80
C TRP A 185 -0.29 -7.65 -4.03
N ALA A 186 -1.20 -7.90 -4.99
CA ALA A 186 -1.32 -7.09 -6.19
C ALA A 186 -1.58 -5.61 -5.86
N GLY A 187 -2.48 -5.34 -4.91
CA GLY A 187 -2.76 -4.00 -4.41
C GLY A 187 -1.51 -3.32 -3.85
N THR A 188 -0.71 -4.05 -3.05
CA THR A 188 0.54 -3.52 -2.47
C THR A 188 1.59 -3.26 -3.54
N PHE A 189 1.76 -4.13 -4.53
CA PHE A 189 2.69 -3.88 -5.64
C PHE A 189 2.28 -2.65 -6.46
N LEU A 190 0.97 -2.48 -6.71
CA LEU A 190 0.45 -1.32 -7.43
C LEU A 190 0.65 -0.01 -6.64
N THR A 191 0.44 -0.01 -5.32
CA THR A 191 0.71 1.18 -4.49
C THR A 191 2.20 1.52 -4.44
N VAL A 192 3.08 0.53 -4.31
CA VAL A 192 4.54 0.72 -4.35
C VAL A 192 4.99 1.26 -5.69
N PHE A 193 4.54 0.63 -6.78
CA PHE A 193 4.91 1.06 -8.11
C PHE A 193 4.38 2.47 -8.39
N GLY A 194 3.11 2.75 -8.04
CA GLY A 194 2.51 4.08 -8.15
C GLY A 194 3.25 5.15 -7.35
N GLY A 195 3.61 4.86 -6.08
CA GLY A 195 4.43 5.72 -5.23
C GLY A 195 5.83 5.96 -5.81
N GLY A 196 6.44 4.91 -6.38
CA GLY A 196 7.69 4.94 -7.12
C GLY A 196 7.67 5.91 -8.29
N LEU A 197 6.65 5.82 -9.13
CA LEU A 197 6.45 6.71 -10.27
C LEU A 197 6.22 8.16 -9.83
N LEU A 198 5.46 8.38 -8.74
CA LEU A 198 5.25 9.71 -8.17
C LEU A 198 6.56 10.34 -7.65
N ALA A 199 7.39 9.56 -6.95
CA ALA A 199 8.70 10.01 -6.48
C ALA A 199 9.68 10.27 -7.64
N ALA A 200 9.73 9.38 -8.63
CA ALA A 200 10.62 9.49 -9.80
C ALA A 200 10.26 10.66 -10.74
N SER A 201 8.98 11.04 -10.79
CA SER A 201 8.47 12.12 -11.65
C SER A 201 9.11 13.49 -11.39
N CYS A 202 9.84 13.65 -10.29
CA CYS A 202 10.45 14.93 -9.92
C CYS A 202 11.95 14.84 -9.55
N SER A 203 12.54 13.63 -9.52
CA SER A 203 13.96 13.39 -9.20
C SER A 203 14.93 13.86 -10.30
N LYS A 204 14.50 13.93 -11.56
CA LYS A 204 15.31 14.45 -12.70
C LYS A 204 15.67 15.94 -12.62
N ARG A 205 15.41 16.65 -11.51
CA ARG A 205 15.89 18.02 -11.26
C ARG A 205 16.60 18.18 -9.91
N GLN A 206 17.19 17.11 -9.37
CA GLN A 206 18.06 17.16 -8.18
C GLN A 206 19.49 16.64 -8.44
N SER A 207 19.98 16.70 -9.69
CA SER A 207 21.42 16.54 -9.99
C SER A 207 22.06 17.86 -10.45
N SER A 208 21.77 18.95 -9.72
CA SER A 208 22.65 20.13 -9.75
C SER A 208 22.48 20.96 -8.47
N GLY A 209 23.49 20.92 -7.61
CA GLY A 209 23.78 21.98 -6.65
C GLY A 209 23.01 21.95 -5.34
N SER A 210 23.53 21.19 -4.37
CA SER A 210 23.70 21.79 -3.04
C SER A 210 24.63 22.99 -3.20
N THR A 211 24.07 24.18 -3.38
CA THR A 211 24.82 25.43 -3.22
C THR A 211 23.95 26.32 -2.36
N TYR A 212 24.33 26.40 -1.09
CA TYR A 212 23.88 27.40 -0.13
C TYR A 212 23.76 28.77 -0.82
N PRO A 213 22.68 29.55 -0.62
CA PRO A 213 22.68 30.93 -1.06
C PRO A 213 23.72 31.69 -0.22
N LYS A 214 24.90 31.91 -0.80
CA LYS A 214 25.87 32.84 -0.23
C LYS A 214 25.28 34.24 -0.42
N SER A 215 24.81 34.86 0.68
CA SER A 215 24.40 36.25 0.71
C SER A 215 25.49 37.12 0.06
N ARG A 216 25.12 37.89 -0.96
CA ARG A 216 25.97 38.99 -1.46
C ARG A 216 25.89 40.13 -0.45
N PRO A 217 27.00 40.63 0.13
CA PRO A 217 26.96 41.93 0.78
C PRO A 217 26.84 43.04 -0.28
N ALA A 218 26.20 44.14 0.13
CA ALA A 218 25.87 45.28 -0.71
C ALA A 218 27.13 46.00 -1.24
N SER A 219 27.05 46.42 -2.50
CA SER A 219 28.00 47.33 -3.15
C SER A 219 28.00 48.67 -2.41
N SER A 220 29.17 49.11 -1.94
CA SER A 220 29.43 50.48 -1.51
C SER A 220 30.44 51.09 -2.49
N ASN A 221 29.94 51.76 -3.52
CA ASN A 221 30.74 52.71 -4.29
C ASN A 221 31.02 53.92 -3.40
N LYS A 222 32.29 54.17 -3.11
CA LYS A 222 32.79 55.50 -2.77
C LYS A 222 34.11 55.71 -3.51
N ASP A 223 34.00 56.35 -4.66
CA ASP A 223 35.09 57.07 -5.29
C ASP A 223 35.47 58.25 -4.38
N TYR A 224 36.76 58.39 -4.05
CA TYR A 224 37.34 59.65 -3.60
C TYR A 224 38.49 59.97 -4.56
N VAL A 225 38.32 61.08 -5.28
CA VAL A 225 39.40 61.90 -5.86
C VAL A 225 39.84 62.88 -4.79
#